data_AF-A0A4P9YVJ4-F1
#
_entry.id   AF-A0A4P9YVJ4-F1
#
_cell.length_a   1.000
_cell.length_b   1.000
_cell.length_c   1.000
_cell.angle_alpha   90.00
_cell.angle_beta   90.00
_cell.angle_gamma   90.00
#
_symmetry.space_group_name_H-M   'P 1'
#
loop_
_entity.id
_entity.type
_entity.pdbx_description
1 polymer ?
#
loop_
_entity_poly.entity_id
_entity_poly.type
_entity_poly.pdbx_seq_one_letter_code
_entity_poly.pdbx_strand_id
1 'polypeptide(L)'
;MRFVPSYVAAKRVQMSPLLLSKITSTLHVAMGNNEDERVNLGLSIKFSGKNQKVHGYSRKTVRGWDFSEKAIQLIQEYKDRFPDFIAMLERDVNDDIYKARKIFPPETASKRVEEIKAWLKTLDCRQQERVSIDAEILGKDTVRLIEEATDRILGASPGYRSVTIQNIPRFALLKPSFAATRLSNQQFQLGDRVVYVQDSGNVPIAAQGTVVGKQGTELDVVFDQTFMSGTTLGDR
;
A
#
# COMPACT_ATOMS: atom_id res chain seq x y z
N MET A 1 -3.52 -3.09 12.19
CA MET A 1 -4.45 -3.55 11.13
C MET A 1 -4.48 -5.07 11.10
N ARG A 2 -5.64 -5.72 11.23
CA ARG A 2 -5.73 -7.19 11.22
C ARG A 2 -5.84 -7.70 9.79
N PHE A 3 -4.99 -8.65 9.44
CA PHE A 3 -4.99 -9.33 8.15
C PHE A 3 -5.46 -10.77 8.34
N VAL A 4 -6.16 -11.28 7.32
CA VAL A 4 -6.79 -12.60 7.31
C VAL A 4 -6.31 -13.35 6.07
N PRO A 5 -5.88 -14.61 6.19
CA PRO A 5 -5.45 -15.40 5.03
C PRO A 5 -6.55 -15.55 3.98
N SER A 6 -6.15 -15.62 2.70
CA SER A 6 -7.07 -15.73 1.56
C SER A 6 -8.12 -16.84 1.70
N TYR A 7 -7.75 -18.02 2.20
CA TYR A 7 -8.68 -19.13 2.37
C TYR A 7 -9.75 -18.85 3.45
N VAL A 8 -9.42 -18.06 4.48
CA VAL A 8 -10.37 -17.64 5.51
C VAL A 8 -11.25 -16.53 4.94
N ALA A 9 -10.67 -15.57 4.21
CA ALA A 9 -11.43 -14.53 3.53
C ALA A 9 -12.46 -15.14 2.56
N ALA A 10 -12.06 -16.13 1.75
CA ALA A 10 -12.92 -16.85 0.82
C ALA A 10 -14.12 -17.51 1.52
N LYS A 11 -13.90 -18.13 2.69
CA LYS A 11 -14.97 -18.72 3.51
C LYS A 11 -15.93 -17.64 4.04
N ARG A 12 -15.42 -16.49 4.48
CA ARG A 12 -16.26 -15.39 4.99
C ARG A 12 -17.18 -14.81 3.93
N VAL A 13 -16.65 -14.60 2.72
CA VAL A 13 -17.45 -14.06 1.59
C VAL A 13 -18.21 -15.14 0.83
N GLN A 14 -18.11 -16.41 1.24
CA GLN A 14 -18.70 -17.58 0.57
C GLN A 14 -18.42 -17.59 -0.94
N MET A 15 -17.14 -17.61 -1.31
CA MET A 15 -16.67 -17.70 -2.69
C MET A 15 -15.58 -18.76 -2.82
N SER A 16 -15.43 -19.36 -4.01
CA SER A 16 -14.28 -20.23 -4.26
C SER A 16 -12.95 -19.47 -4.09
N PRO A 17 -11.90 -20.11 -3.56
CA PRO A 17 -10.59 -19.48 -3.43
C PRO A 17 -10.01 -18.99 -4.76
N LEU A 18 -10.34 -19.67 -5.87
CA LEU A 18 -9.89 -19.29 -7.20
C LEU A 18 -10.62 -18.04 -7.70
N LEU A 19 -11.94 -17.94 -7.52
CA LEU A 19 -12.68 -16.75 -7.88
C LEU A 19 -12.25 -15.54 -7.04
N LEU A 20 -12.09 -15.73 -5.72
CA LEU A 20 -11.50 -14.72 -4.85
C LEU A 20 -10.14 -14.27 -5.40
N SER A 21 -9.35 -15.21 -5.90
CA SER A 21 -8.05 -14.88 -6.47
C SER A 21 -8.17 -14.00 -7.71
N LYS A 22 -9.07 -14.32 -8.64
CA LYS A 22 -9.25 -13.57 -9.89
C LYS A 22 -9.87 -12.19 -9.65
N ILE A 23 -10.90 -12.10 -8.81
CA ILE A 23 -11.61 -10.83 -8.56
C ILE A 23 -10.74 -9.80 -7.82
N THR A 24 -9.85 -10.27 -6.95
CA THR A 24 -8.93 -9.39 -6.21
C THR A 24 -7.73 -8.94 -7.05
N SER A 25 -7.44 -9.63 -8.15
CA SER A 25 -6.41 -9.25 -9.12
C SER A 25 -6.98 -8.42 -10.28
N THR A 26 -6.23 -8.33 -11.38
CA THR A 26 -6.74 -7.85 -12.68
C THR A 26 -7.64 -8.93 -13.27
N LEU A 27 -8.85 -8.56 -13.70
CA LEU A 27 -9.80 -9.49 -14.35
C LEU A 27 -10.26 -8.87 -15.66
N HIS A 28 -9.92 -9.51 -16.78
CA HIS A 28 -10.19 -8.98 -18.11
C HIS A 28 -11.50 -9.53 -18.68
N VAL A 29 -12.36 -8.63 -19.14
CA VAL A 29 -13.61 -8.94 -19.85
C VAL A 29 -13.56 -8.33 -21.24
N ALA A 30 -13.74 -9.15 -22.28
CA ALA A 30 -13.82 -8.72 -23.68
C ALA A 30 -15.25 -8.30 -24.04
N MET A 31 -15.39 -7.10 -24.63
CA MET A 31 -16.70 -6.48 -24.97
C MET A 31 -17.27 -6.95 -26.32
N GLY A 32 -16.47 -7.63 -27.14
CA GLY A 32 -16.86 -8.09 -28.47
C GLY A 32 -16.20 -9.41 -28.87
N ASN A 33 -16.21 -9.69 -30.18
CA ASN A 33 -15.52 -10.85 -30.76
C ASN A 33 -14.02 -10.62 -30.92
N ASN A 34 -13.59 -9.35 -30.97
CA ASN A 34 -12.18 -9.00 -31.01
C ASN A 34 -11.62 -9.05 -29.59
N GLU A 35 -10.58 -9.86 -29.41
CA GLU A 35 -9.93 -10.03 -28.12
C GLU A 35 -9.20 -8.77 -27.64
N ASP A 36 -9.00 -7.76 -28.49
CA ASP A 36 -8.24 -6.56 -28.13
C ASP A 36 -9.03 -5.55 -27.28
N GLU A 37 -10.37 -5.60 -27.32
CA GLU A 37 -11.20 -4.67 -26.54
C GLU A 37 -11.52 -5.24 -25.14
N ARG A 38 -10.49 -5.24 -24.27
CA ARG A 38 -10.57 -5.77 -22.89
C ARG A 38 -10.76 -4.66 -21.87
N VAL A 39 -11.72 -4.87 -20.97
CA VAL A 39 -11.96 -4.02 -19.80
C VAL A 39 -11.52 -4.76 -18.54
N ASN A 40 -10.77 -4.08 -17.66
CA ASN A 40 -10.43 -4.64 -16.36
C ASN A 40 -11.58 -4.40 -15.35
N LEU A 41 -12.25 -5.48 -14.95
CA LEU A 41 -13.31 -5.49 -13.94
C LEU A 41 -12.86 -6.10 -12.61
N GLY A 42 -11.55 -6.28 -12.40
CA GLY A 42 -11.01 -6.72 -11.11
C GLY A 42 -10.84 -5.57 -10.13
N LEU A 43 -10.93 -5.86 -8.83
CA LEU A 43 -10.65 -4.90 -7.75
C LEU A 43 -9.21 -4.37 -7.83
N SER A 44 -8.29 -5.15 -8.42
CA SER A 44 -6.90 -4.74 -8.66
C SER A 44 -6.17 -4.36 -7.36
N ILE A 45 -6.41 -5.12 -6.29
CA ILE A 45 -5.79 -4.92 -4.97
C ILE A 45 -4.55 -5.80 -4.76
N LYS A 46 -4.31 -6.78 -5.64
CA LYS A 46 -3.09 -7.61 -5.66
C LYS A 46 -2.57 -7.79 -7.09
N PHE A 47 -1.25 -7.85 -7.25
CA PHE A 47 -0.61 -8.03 -8.55
C PHE A 47 0.56 -9.01 -8.44
N SER A 48 0.27 -10.31 -8.51
CA SER A 48 1.29 -11.36 -8.41
C SER A 48 2.37 -11.25 -9.48
N GLY A 49 2.00 -11.00 -10.74
CA GLY A 49 2.97 -10.92 -11.85
C GLY A 49 3.88 -9.70 -11.81
N LYS A 50 3.48 -8.63 -11.09
CA LYS A 50 4.28 -7.40 -10.94
C LYS A 50 4.94 -7.26 -9.57
N ASN A 51 4.80 -8.27 -8.71
CA ASN A 51 5.21 -8.21 -7.31
C ASN A 51 4.75 -6.94 -6.57
N GLN A 52 3.50 -6.51 -6.84
CA GLN A 52 2.91 -5.31 -6.25
C GLN A 52 1.66 -5.63 -5.44
N LYS A 53 1.40 -4.80 -4.43
CA LYS A 53 0.21 -4.83 -3.56
C LYS A 53 -0.37 -3.42 -3.43
N VAL A 54 -1.65 -3.34 -3.07
CA VAL A 54 -2.27 -2.08 -2.66
C VAL A 54 -2.22 -1.99 -1.13
N HIS A 55 -1.57 -0.95 -0.62
CA HIS A 55 -1.39 -0.76 0.82
C HIS A 55 -2.75 -0.70 1.54
N GLY A 56 -2.83 -1.27 2.75
CA GLY A 56 -4.06 -1.31 3.54
C GLY A 56 -5.13 -2.31 3.07
N TYR A 57 -5.01 -2.90 1.87
CA TYR A 57 -5.98 -3.87 1.34
C TYR A 57 -5.43 -5.30 1.29
N SER A 58 -4.23 -5.48 0.74
CA SER A 58 -3.63 -6.80 0.57
C SER A 58 -2.19 -6.87 1.08
N ARG A 59 -1.77 -8.08 1.44
CA ARG A 59 -0.40 -8.39 1.86
C ARG A 59 -0.03 -9.78 1.38
N LYS A 60 1.20 -9.97 0.90
CA LYS A 60 1.72 -11.31 0.60
C LYS A 60 2.55 -11.79 1.80
N THR A 61 2.33 -13.03 2.20
CA THR A 61 3.12 -13.76 3.20
C THR A 61 3.70 -15.01 2.57
N VAL A 62 4.55 -15.73 3.31
CA VAL A 62 5.10 -17.02 2.89
C VAL A 62 4.00 -18.04 2.54
N ARG A 63 2.84 -17.95 3.21
CA ARG A 63 1.71 -18.87 3.02
C ARG A 63 0.76 -18.45 1.89
N GLY A 64 0.96 -17.26 1.31
CA GLY A 64 0.11 -16.72 0.25
C GLY A 64 -0.40 -15.32 0.55
N TRP A 65 -1.51 -14.95 -0.07
CA TRP A 65 -2.11 -13.62 0.08
C TRP A 65 -3.00 -13.54 1.32
N ASP A 66 -2.87 -12.45 2.06
CA ASP A 66 -3.76 -12.03 3.13
C ASP A 66 -4.50 -10.76 2.70
N PHE A 67 -5.70 -10.59 3.23
CA PHE A 67 -6.55 -9.42 3.01
C PHE A 67 -6.88 -8.75 4.34
N SER A 68 -6.95 -7.42 4.35
CA SER A 68 -7.42 -6.67 5.51
C SER A 68 -8.95 -6.78 5.64
N GLU A 69 -9.49 -6.41 6.79
CA GLU A 69 -10.95 -6.36 6.97
C GLU A 69 -11.63 -5.40 5.99
N LYS A 70 -10.99 -4.26 5.66
CA LYS A 70 -11.46 -3.32 4.63
C LYS A 70 -11.58 -3.98 3.26
N ALA A 71 -10.59 -4.80 2.88
CA ALA A 71 -10.65 -5.54 1.62
C ALA A 71 -11.75 -6.60 1.62
N ILE A 72 -11.98 -7.30 2.74
CA ILE A 72 -13.06 -8.30 2.86
C ILE A 72 -14.43 -7.63 2.70
N GLN A 73 -14.64 -6.48 3.36
CA GLN A 73 -15.87 -5.69 3.21
C GLN A 73 -16.07 -5.26 1.75
N LEU A 74 -15.00 -4.79 1.09
CA LEU A 74 -15.07 -4.41 -0.32
C LEU A 74 -15.39 -5.58 -1.26
N ILE A 75 -14.85 -6.76 -1.00
CA ILE A 75 -15.16 -7.97 -1.76
C ILE A 75 -16.64 -8.35 -1.57
N GLN A 76 -17.14 -8.25 -0.33
CA GLN A 76 -18.55 -8.50 -0.03
C GLN A 76 -19.47 -7.50 -0.73
N GLU A 77 -19.13 -6.21 -0.71
CA GLU A 77 -19.87 -5.17 -1.45
C GLU A 77 -19.88 -5.46 -2.96
N TYR A 78 -18.75 -5.89 -3.54
CA TYR A 78 -18.71 -6.30 -4.94
C TYR A 78 -19.70 -7.45 -5.19
N LYS A 79 -19.69 -8.46 -4.32
CA LYS A 79 -20.57 -9.62 -4.44
C LYS A 79 -22.05 -9.24 -4.35
N ASP A 80 -22.41 -8.39 -3.41
CA ASP A 80 -23.80 -8.00 -3.16
C ASP A 80 -24.34 -7.06 -4.25
N ARG A 81 -23.49 -6.21 -4.82
CA ARG A 81 -23.88 -5.26 -5.86
C ARG A 81 -23.99 -5.89 -7.25
N PHE A 82 -23.15 -6.88 -7.55
CA PHE A 82 -23.11 -7.54 -8.86
C PHE A 82 -23.20 -9.07 -8.75
N PRO A 83 -24.26 -9.62 -8.13
CA PRO A 83 -24.35 -11.05 -7.84
C PRO A 83 -24.45 -11.91 -9.11
N ASP A 84 -25.07 -11.38 -10.16
CA ASP A 84 -25.16 -11.98 -11.49
C ASP A 84 -23.77 -12.15 -12.12
N PHE A 85 -22.91 -11.13 -12.01
CA PHE A 85 -21.53 -11.20 -12.48
C PHE A 85 -20.74 -12.27 -11.71
N ILE A 86 -20.82 -12.26 -10.38
CA ILE A 86 -20.10 -13.23 -9.53
C ILE A 86 -20.55 -14.67 -9.80
N ALA A 87 -21.86 -14.90 -9.91
CA ALA A 87 -22.40 -16.23 -10.17
C ALA A 87 -21.89 -16.82 -11.49
N MET A 88 -21.76 -15.99 -12.53
CA MET A 88 -21.21 -16.42 -13.81
C MET A 88 -19.72 -16.71 -13.74
N LEU A 89 -18.94 -15.86 -13.05
CA LEU A 89 -17.51 -16.11 -12.87
C LEU A 89 -17.22 -17.38 -12.05
N GLU A 90 -18.08 -17.73 -11.08
CA GLU A 90 -17.93 -18.96 -10.29
C GLU A 90 -18.14 -20.23 -11.14
N ARG A 91 -19.01 -20.17 -12.16
CA ARG A 91 -19.23 -21.28 -13.11
C ARG A 91 -18.03 -21.51 -14.02
N ASP A 92 -17.44 -20.43 -14.53
CA ASP A 92 -16.35 -20.45 -15.51
C ASP A 92 -15.02 -19.97 -14.89
N VAL A 93 -14.72 -20.41 -13.67
CA VAL A 93 -13.59 -19.87 -12.89
C VAL A 93 -12.22 -20.11 -13.54
N ASN A 94 -12.12 -21.06 -14.47
CA ASN A 94 -10.87 -21.42 -15.15
C ASN A 94 -10.53 -20.48 -16.32
N ASP A 95 -11.48 -19.74 -16.87
CA ASP A 95 -11.26 -18.85 -18.02
C ASP A 95 -10.41 -17.64 -17.60
N ASP A 96 -9.35 -17.31 -18.35
CA ASP A 96 -8.51 -16.13 -18.07
C ASP A 96 -9.04 -14.84 -18.71
N ILE A 97 -9.82 -14.97 -19.79
CA ILE A 97 -10.49 -13.87 -20.47
C ILE A 97 -11.97 -14.22 -20.56
N TYR A 98 -12.80 -13.40 -19.92
CA TYR A 98 -14.24 -13.59 -19.95
C TYR A 98 -14.86 -12.81 -21.11
N LYS A 99 -15.87 -13.39 -21.77
CA LYS A 99 -16.63 -12.69 -22.81
C LYS A 99 -17.87 -12.06 -22.18
N ALA A 100 -18.08 -10.75 -22.36
CA ALA A 100 -19.22 -10.05 -21.78
C ALA A 100 -20.57 -10.69 -22.17
N ARG A 101 -20.69 -11.17 -23.41
CA ARG A 101 -21.89 -11.86 -23.93
C ARG A 101 -22.16 -13.25 -23.33
N LYS A 102 -21.13 -13.88 -22.73
CA LYS A 102 -21.28 -15.16 -22.00
C LYS A 102 -21.79 -14.92 -20.58
N ILE A 103 -21.45 -13.77 -20.01
CA ILE A 103 -21.79 -13.38 -18.64
C ILE A 103 -23.18 -12.72 -18.59
N PHE A 104 -23.45 -11.78 -19.49
CA PHE A 104 -24.68 -10.99 -19.49
C PHE A 104 -25.46 -11.21 -20.78
N PRO A 105 -26.80 -11.04 -20.77
CA PRO A 105 -27.60 -11.02 -21.98
C PRO A 105 -27.04 -9.99 -22.98
N PRO A 106 -26.92 -10.33 -24.29
CA PRO A 106 -26.23 -9.49 -25.29
C PRO A 106 -26.68 -8.03 -25.31
N GLU A 107 -27.97 -7.80 -25.08
CA GLU A 107 -28.60 -6.47 -25.10
C GLU A 107 -28.19 -5.59 -23.90
N THR A 108 -27.85 -6.22 -22.78
CA THR A 108 -27.50 -5.54 -21.52
C THR A 108 -26.01 -5.58 -21.19
N ALA A 109 -25.25 -6.42 -21.90
CA ALA A 109 -23.85 -6.70 -21.58
C ALA A 109 -22.99 -5.44 -21.54
N SER A 110 -23.14 -4.54 -22.52
CA SER A 110 -22.35 -3.30 -22.55
C SER A 110 -22.64 -2.42 -21.33
N LYS A 111 -23.93 -2.20 -21.05
CA LYS A 111 -24.39 -1.35 -19.94
C LYS A 111 -23.93 -1.89 -18.57
N ARG A 112 -24.01 -3.21 -18.36
CA ARG A 112 -23.58 -3.85 -17.09
C ARG A 112 -22.07 -3.72 -16.89
N VAL A 113 -21.28 -3.92 -17.94
CA VAL A 113 -19.82 -3.75 -17.87
C VAL A 113 -19.44 -2.30 -17.56
N GLU A 114 -20.10 -1.33 -18.18
CA GLU A 114 -19.89 0.09 -17.88
C GLU A 114 -20.30 0.45 -16.45
N GLU A 115 -21.39 -0.10 -15.94
CA GLU A 115 -21.83 0.10 -14.56
C GLU A 115 -20.80 -0.41 -13.54
N ILE A 116 -20.30 -1.64 -13.73
CA ILE A 116 -19.23 -2.20 -12.89
C ILE A 116 -17.98 -1.33 -12.99
N LYS A 117 -17.57 -0.96 -14.22
CA LYS A 117 -16.40 -0.11 -14.45
C LYS A 117 -16.55 1.26 -13.77
N ALA A 118 -17.73 1.85 -13.79
CA ALA A 118 -18.01 3.12 -13.15
C ALA A 118 -17.91 3.01 -11.62
N TRP A 119 -18.51 1.98 -11.02
CA TRP A 119 -18.38 1.74 -9.58
C TRP A 119 -16.93 1.44 -9.17
N LEU A 120 -16.20 0.62 -9.94
CA LEU A 120 -14.80 0.32 -9.62
C LEU A 120 -13.92 1.58 -9.60
N LYS A 121 -14.26 2.62 -10.39
CA LYS A 121 -13.55 3.91 -10.37
C LYS A 121 -13.83 4.74 -9.11
N THR A 122 -14.98 4.53 -8.44
CA THR A 122 -15.31 5.28 -7.22
C THR A 122 -14.64 4.70 -5.97
N LEU A 123 -14.03 3.53 -6.07
CA LEU A 123 -13.41 2.85 -4.94
C LEU A 123 -12.10 3.51 -4.49
N ASP A 124 -11.95 3.69 -3.19
CA ASP A 124 -10.72 4.20 -2.55
C ASP A 124 -9.49 3.36 -2.91
N CYS A 125 -9.63 2.04 -3.05
CA CYS A 125 -8.52 1.16 -3.42
C CYS A 125 -7.87 1.49 -4.79
N ARG A 126 -8.53 2.26 -5.66
CA ARG A 126 -7.97 2.76 -6.92
C ARG A 126 -7.17 4.06 -6.76
N GLN A 127 -7.41 4.79 -5.68
CA GLN A 127 -6.70 6.02 -5.32
C GLN A 127 -5.43 5.70 -4.50
N GLN A 128 -5.44 4.57 -3.79
CA GLN A 128 -4.28 4.09 -3.05
C GLN A 128 -3.11 3.70 -3.96
N GLU A 129 -1.91 3.97 -3.48
CA GLU A 129 -0.67 3.65 -4.18
C GLU A 129 -0.44 2.14 -4.29
N ARG A 130 0.12 1.72 -5.44
CA ARG A 130 0.62 0.37 -5.65
C ARG A 130 2.08 0.31 -5.26
N VAL A 131 2.37 -0.49 -4.26
CA VAL A 131 3.69 -0.57 -3.65
C VAL A 131 4.26 -1.96 -3.83
N SER A 132 5.58 -2.08 -3.73
CA SER A 132 6.23 -3.39 -3.74
C SER A 132 5.65 -4.28 -2.62
N ILE A 133 5.62 -5.59 -2.85
CA ILE A 133 5.17 -6.54 -1.83
C ILE A 133 5.98 -6.41 -0.52
N ASP A 134 7.26 -6.07 -0.63
CA ASP A 134 8.17 -5.96 0.50
C ASP A 134 8.16 -4.56 1.14
N ALA A 135 7.43 -3.61 0.54
CA ALA A 135 7.32 -2.27 1.10
C ALA A 135 6.43 -2.28 2.36
N GLU A 136 6.94 -1.69 3.42
CA GLU A 136 6.23 -1.41 4.67
C GLU A 136 5.93 0.07 4.71
N ILE A 137 4.67 0.47 4.85
CA ILE A 137 4.25 1.88 4.80
C ILE A 137 3.18 2.11 5.85
N LEU A 138 3.14 3.30 6.45
CA LEU A 138 2.04 3.74 7.31
C LEU A 138 0.97 4.46 6.48
N GLY A 139 -0.29 4.20 6.80
CA GLY A 139 -1.41 4.88 6.15
C GLY A 139 -1.46 6.37 6.52
N LYS A 140 -2.04 7.17 5.62
CA LYS A 140 -2.22 8.63 5.75
C LYS A 140 -2.71 9.08 7.12
N ASP A 141 -3.76 8.45 7.65
CA ASP A 141 -4.31 8.81 8.97
C ASP A 141 -3.27 8.64 10.10
N THR A 142 -2.41 7.62 10.01
CA THR A 142 -1.36 7.37 11.01
C THR A 142 -0.21 8.35 10.85
N VAL A 143 0.16 8.68 9.61
CA VAL A 143 1.16 9.71 9.32
C VAL A 143 0.73 11.06 9.89
N ARG A 144 -0.52 11.47 9.64
CA ARG A 144 -1.08 12.69 10.22
C ARG A 144 -1.04 12.70 11.76
N LEU A 145 -1.37 11.58 12.40
CA LEU A 145 -1.26 11.48 13.87
C LEU A 145 0.18 11.63 14.37
N ILE A 146 1.17 11.18 13.60
CA ILE A 146 2.59 11.38 13.92
C ILE A 146 2.95 12.86 13.79
N GLU A 147 2.53 13.54 12.72
CA GLU A 147 2.73 14.99 12.54
C GLU A 147 2.11 15.78 13.68
N GLU A 148 0.82 15.54 14.00
CA GLU A 148 0.11 16.18 15.11
C GLU A 148 0.77 15.92 16.47
N ALA A 149 1.39 14.76 16.67
CA ALA A 149 2.15 14.47 17.88
C ALA A 149 3.47 15.24 17.93
N THR A 150 4.17 15.33 16.81
CA THR A 150 5.43 16.07 16.68
C THR A 150 5.22 17.57 16.88
N ASP A 151 4.20 18.15 16.27
CA ASP A 151 3.84 19.57 16.44
C ASP A 151 3.58 19.93 17.90
N ARG A 152 2.89 19.05 18.64
CA ARG A 152 2.66 19.25 20.08
C ARG A 152 3.95 19.22 20.89
N ILE A 153 4.89 18.32 20.56
CA ILE A 153 6.19 18.21 21.25
C ILE A 153 7.05 19.45 20.97
N LEU A 154 7.10 19.90 19.72
CA LEU A 154 7.85 21.09 19.33
C LEU A 154 7.24 22.37 19.92
N GLY A 155 5.91 22.48 19.92
CA GLY A 155 5.18 23.58 20.53
C GLY A 155 5.40 23.69 22.04
N ALA A 156 5.67 22.58 22.72
CA ALA A 156 6.00 22.56 24.14
C ALA A 156 7.41 23.11 24.47
N SER A 157 8.24 23.41 23.46
CA SER A 157 9.58 24.01 23.58
C SER A 157 10.43 23.41 24.72
N PRO A 158 10.81 22.13 24.67
CA PRO A 158 11.89 21.64 25.51
C PRO A 158 13.17 22.38 25.08
N GLY A 159 13.56 23.39 25.85
CA GLY A 159 14.79 24.14 25.59
C GLY A 159 15.99 23.18 25.48
N TYR A 160 16.86 23.42 24.52
CA TYR A 160 18.09 22.63 24.40
C TYR A 160 19.00 22.93 25.60
N ARG A 161 19.46 21.87 26.28
CA ARG A 161 20.49 21.98 27.30
C ARG A 161 21.84 21.60 26.71
N SER A 162 22.71 22.58 26.54
CA SER A 162 24.11 22.33 26.19
C SER A 162 24.83 21.68 27.37
N VAL A 163 25.44 20.52 27.15
CA VAL A 163 26.24 19.80 28.14
C VAL A 163 27.63 19.59 27.56
N THR A 164 28.66 20.03 28.28
CA THR A 164 30.05 19.74 27.93
C THR A 164 30.44 18.40 28.51
N ILE A 165 30.83 17.46 27.64
CA ILE A 165 31.31 16.13 28.02
C ILE A 165 32.78 16.04 27.62
N GLN A 166 33.64 15.66 28.56
CA GLN A 166 35.08 15.49 28.34
C GLN A 166 35.44 14.00 28.21
N ASN A 167 36.61 13.71 27.65
CA ASN A 167 37.17 12.34 27.52
C ASN A 167 36.31 11.36 26.71
N ILE A 168 35.60 11.84 25.68
CA ILE A 168 34.85 10.95 24.78
C ILE A 168 35.83 10.15 23.89
N PRO A 169 35.77 8.82 23.88
CA PRO A 169 36.60 8.02 22.98
C PRO A 169 36.29 8.30 21.51
N ARG A 170 37.31 8.33 20.65
CA ARG A 170 37.13 8.63 19.22
C ARG A 170 36.16 7.69 18.51
N PHE A 171 36.11 6.42 18.92
CA PHE A 171 35.20 5.43 18.33
C PHE A 171 33.73 5.66 18.68
N ALA A 172 33.44 6.45 19.72
CA ALA A 172 32.08 6.85 20.10
C ALA A 172 31.58 8.08 19.31
N LEU A 173 32.45 8.69 18.49
CA LEU A 173 32.10 9.84 17.64
C LEU A 173 31.95 9.37 16.19
N LEU A 174 30.84 9.77 15.56
CA LEU A 174 30.63 9.60 14.14
C LEU A 174 31.03 10.88 13.40
N LYS A 175 31.97 10.77 12.46
CA LYS A 175 32.21 11.84 11.48
C LYS A 175 31.13 11.75 10.39
N PRO A 176 30.35 12.82 10.13
CA PRO A 176 29.29 12.84 9.12
C PRO A 176 29.70 12.29 7.75
N SER A 177 30.88 12.70 7.25
CA SER A 177 31.44 12.23 5.99
C SER A 177 31.68 10.71 5.88
N PHE A 178 31.67 9.99 7.01
CA PHE A 178 31.83 8.52 7.06
C PHE A 178 30.52 7.77 7.37
N ALA A 179 29.39 8.49 7.48
CA ALA A 179 28.10 7.87 7.79
C ALA A 179 27.73 6.76 6.81
N ALA A 180 27.90 6.97 5.49
CA ALA A 180 27.52 6.01 4.46
C ALA A 180 28.18 4.63 4.63
N THR A 181 29.45 4.58 5.05
CA THR A 181 30.19 3.32 5.25
C THR A 181 30.01 2.73 6.64
N ARG A 182 29.78 3.57 7.65
CA ARG A 182 29.64 3.13 9.06
C ARG A 182 28.23 2.66 9.42
N LEU A 183 27.22 3.17 8.73
CA LEU A 183 25.81 3.01 9.10
C LEU A 183 25.00 2.12 8.15
N SER A 184 25.63 1.57 7.11
CA SER A 184 24.96 0.79 6.04
C SER A 184 24.22 -0.46 6.54
N ASN A 185 24.65 -1.03 7.66
CA ASN A 185 24.11 -2.28 8.20
C ASN A 185 23.03 -2.08 9.28
N GLN A 186 22.55 -0.84 9.48
CA GLN A 186 21.47 -0.59 10.42
C GLN A 186 20.15 -1.14 9.91
N GLN A 187 19.34 -1.64 10.84
CA GLN A 187 17.99 -2.09 10.57
C GLN A 187 17.00 -1.03 11.05
N PHE A 188 16.00 -0.77 10.23
CA PHE A 188 14.93 0.18 10.53
C PHE A 188 13.57 -0.53 10.46
N GLN A 189 12.66 -0.06 11.29
CA GLN A 189 11.25 -0.43 11.36
C GLN A 189 10.37 0.81 11.30
N LEU A 190 9.10 0.62 10.96
CA LEU A 190 8.12 1.71 10.98
C LEU A 190 7.96 2.24 12.41
N GLY A 191 7.97 3.56 12.55
CA GLY A 191 7.89 4.26 13.83
C GLY A 191 9.24 4.52 14.49
N ASP A 192 10.35 3.99 13.95
CA ASP A 192 11.69 4.30 14.47
C ASP A 192 12.00 5.79 14.37
N ARG A 193 12.60 6.33 15.44
CA ARG A 193 13.14 7.68 15.46
C ARG A 193 14.53 7.70 14.86
N VAL A 194 14.73 8.58 13.88
CA VAL A 194 15.96 8.68 13.11
C VAL A 194 16.49 10.10 13.08
N VAL A 195 17.78 10.22 12.80
CA VAL A 195 18.46 11.50 12.61
C VAL A 195 19.26 11.46 11.32
N TYR A 196 19.16 12.51 10.52
CA TYR A 196 19.96 12.66 9.32
C TYR A 196 21.39 13.08 9.70
N VAL A 197 22.39 12.32 9.26
CA VAL A 197 23.78 12.47 9.74
C VAL A 197 24.79 12.80 8.65
N GLN A 198 24.38 12.80 7.37
CA GLN A 198 25.28 13.20 6.30
C GLN A 198 25.46 14.73 6.30
N ASP A 199 26.66 15.18 5.96
CA ASP A 199 27.05 16.59 5.85
C ASP A 199 26.80 17.18 4.45
N SER A 200 26.17 16.40 3.58
CA SER A 200 25.78 16.77 2.23
C SER A 200 24.43 16.15 1.90
N GLY A 201 23.77 16.67 0.87
CA GLY A 201 22.46 16.20 0.42
C GLY A 201 21.37 17.24 0.60
N ASN A 202 20.13 16.80 0.43
CA ASN A 202 18.96 17.68 0.44
C ASN A 202 18.38 17.89 1.84
N VAL A 203 18.70 17.01 2.80
CA VAL A 203 18.16 17.08 4.16
C VAL A 203 19.16 17.79 5.07
N PRO A 204 18.73 18.72 5.94
CA PRO A 204 19.61 19.36 6.90
C PRO A 204 20.27 18.33 7.84
N ILE A 205 21.57 18.49 8.11
CA ILE A 205 22.26 17.67 9.10
C ILE A 205 21.62 17.81 10.47
N ALA A 206 21.55 16.71 11.21
CA ALA A 206 20.89 16.56 12.50
C ALA A 206 19.37 16.74 12.49
N ALA A 207 18.73 16.83 11.31
CA ALA A 207 17.27 16.79 11.22
C ALA A 207 16.75 15.46 11.75
N GLN A 208 15.84 15.52 12.72
CA GLN A 208 15.22 14.35 13.33
C GLN A 208 13.89 14.06 12.66
N GLY A 209 13.51 12.78 12.64
CA GLY A 209 12.25 12.36 12.05
C GLY A 209 11.86 10.96 12.46
N THR A 210 10.71 10.53 11.95
CA THR A 210 10.11 9.23 12.21
C THR A 210 9.98 8.46 10.90
N VAL A 211 10.39 7.19 10.88
CA VAL A 211 10.25 6.32 9.70
C VAL A 211 8.77 5.98 9.50
N VAL A 212 8.21 6.38 8.37
CA VAL A 212 6.80 6.11 8.00
C VAL A 212 6.67 5.17 6.82
N GLY A 213 7.76 4.88 6.13
CA GLY A 213 7.82 3.94 5.02
C GLY A 213 9.21 3.35 4.89
N LYS A 214 9.27 2.13 4.37
CA LYS A 214 10.51 1.38 4.14
C LYS A 214 10.32 0.48 2.93
N GLN A 215 11.26 0.59 1.99
CA GLN A 215 11.36 -0.30 0.84
C GLN A 215 12.82 -0.68 0.62
N GLY A 216 13.19 -1.91 1.01
CA GLY A 216 14.58 -2.33 1.01
C GLY A 216 15.42 -1.47 1.96
N THR A 217 16.37 -0.71 1.41
CA THR A 217 17.24 0.24 2.13
C THR A 217 16.74 1.69 2.07
N GLU A 218 15.69 1.97 1.30
CA GLU A 218 15.09 3.29 1.18
C GLU A 218 14.06 3.50 2.29
N LEU A 219 14.07 4.69 2.90
CA LEU A 219 13.18 5.06 4.00
C LEU A 219 12.40 6.32 3.62
N ASP A 220 11.09 6.27 3.83
CA ASP A 220 10.26 7.47 3.90
C ASP A 220 10.28 7.95 5.34
N VAL A 221 10.70 9.21 5.53
CA VAL A 221 10.83 9.81 6.87
C VAL A 221 10.01 11.09 6.92
N VAL A 222 9.14 11.18 7.93
CA VAL A 222 8.51 12.45 8.30
C VAL A 222 9.45 13.14 9.26
N PHE A 223 10.01 14.26 8.83
CA PHE A 223 10.89 15.07 9.67
C PHE A 223 10.09 15.98 10.58
N ASP A 224 10.66 16.27 11.74
CA ASP A 224 10.00 17.09 12.75
C ASP A 224 9.88 18.55 12.31
N GLN A 225 10.82 19.02 11.49
CA GLN A 225 10.85 20.38 10.99
C GLN A 225 10.77 20.38 9.47
N THR A 226 9.99 21.32 8.93
CA THR A 226 9.91 21.56 7.49
C THR A 226 11.21 22.16 6.97
N PHE A 227 11.63 21.75 5.78
CA PHE A 227 12.79 22.31 5.07
C PHE A 227 12.51 22.37 3.57
N MET A 228 13.27 23.19 2.83
CA MET A 228 12.93 23.58 1.46
C MET A 228 12.81 22.43 0.45
N SER A 229 13.56 21.35 0.63
CA SER A 229 13.54 20.17 -0.24
C SER A 229 12.58 19.07 0.22
N GLY A 230 11.83 19.31 1.30
CA GLY A 230 10.81 18.38 1.80
C GLY A 230 9.63 18.24 0.84
N THR A 231 8.93 17.12 0.91
CA THR A 231 7.73 16.85 0.12
C THR A 231 6.62 16.30 1.02
N THR A 232 5.38 16.28 0.53
CA THR A 232 4.21 15.72 1.26
C THR A 232 4.07 14.20 1.11
N LEU A 233 5.10 13.51 0.59
CA LEU A 233 5.06 12.07 0.31
C LEU A 233 3.80 11.64 -0.51
N GLY A 234 3.35 12.50 -1.43
CA GLY A 234 2.13 12.26 -2.22
C GLY A 234 0.83 12.56 -1.46
N ASP A 235 0.82 13.66 -0.71
CA ASP A 235 -0.28 14.09 0.17
C ASP A 235 -0.64 13.06 1.25
N ARG A 236 0.38 12.38 1.78
CA ARG A 236 0.27 11.43 2.88
C ARG A 236 0.45 12.08 4.23
#